data_AF-A0A7Z8YNP0-F1
#
_entry.id   AF-A0A7Z8YNP0-F1
#
_cell.length_a   1.000
_cell.length_b   1.000
_cell.length_c   1.000
_cell.angle_alpha   90.00
_cell.angle_beta   90.00
_cell.angle_gamma   90.00
#
_symmetry.space_group_name_H-M   'P 1'
#
loop_
_entity.id
_entity.type
_entity.pdbx_description
1 polymer ?
#
loop_
_entity_poly.entity_id
_entity_poly.type
_entity_poly.pdbx_seq_one_letter_code
_entity_poly.pdbx_strand_id
1 'polypeptide(L)'
;MKKIYFALAIGASCVAFAQKGKIGVNNSDPKATLDIQVKAGNTDTNEGILIPRVNKARVKAISSTNRVEGTLVYVTDAVQDSDSATFTGTGKGFYYYDAATQRWVKMGSGAATVIKKPVPIITNQTSYVVSGDEEIIITKAGSTNTVKLPDAVSNSGRVFYISNMNSTASTLTITSDSNVIGTPAILQKRGKTVVSNGIEWVVISYN
;
A
#
# COMPACT_ATOMS: atom_id res chain seq x y z
N MET A 1 63.51 28.65 16.81
CA MET A 1 62.46 28.36 17.82
C MET A 1 61.19 29.20 17.63
N LYS A 2 61.23 30.54 17.56
CA LYS A 2 60.02 31.39 17.38
C LYS A 2 59.14 31.07 16.16
N LYS A 3 59.74 30.64 15.03
CA LYS A 3 59.01 30.29 13.80
C LYS A 3 58.21 28.97 13.88
N ILE A 4 58.59 28.08 14.81
CA ILE A 4 57.95 26.77 15.00
C ILE A 4 56.65 26.89 15.80
N TYR A 5 56.62 27.76 16.83
CA TYR A 5 55.41 28.01 17.61
C TYR A 5 54.30 28.67 16.78
N PHE A 6 54.68 29.54 15.83
CA PHE A 6 53.74 30.19 14.94
C PHE A 6 53.06 29.21 13.97
N ALA A 7 53.83 28.27 13.40
CA ALA A 7 53.29 27.21 12.55
C ALA A 7 52.33 26.28 13.32
N LEU A 8 52.63 25.99 14.58
CA LEU A 8 51.79 25.15 15.44
C LEU A 8 50.45 25.85 15.80
N ALA A 9 50.49 27.15 16.07
CA ALA A 9 49.29 27.94 16.36
C ALA A 9 48.35 28.03 15.14
N ILE A 10 48.90 28.20 13.95
CA ILE A 10 48.11 28.20 12.70
C ILE A 10 47.51 26.81 12.46
N GLY A 11 48.29 25.74 12.61
CA GLY A 11 47.81 24.37 12.47
C GLY A 11 46.64 24.05 13.42
N ALA A 12 46.73 24.46 14.69
CA ALA A 12 45.68 24.25 15.69
C ALA A 12 44.40 25.04 15.37
N SER A 13 44.53 26.27 14.86
CA SER A 13 43.37 27.10 14.50
C SER A 13 42.59 26.55 13.30
N CYS A 14 43.26 25.95 12.30
CA CYS A 14 42.61 25.33 11.14
C CYS A 14 41.71 24.14 11.52
N VAL A 15 42.04 23.40 12.59
CA VAL A 15 41.23 22.26 13.07
C VAL A 15 39.98 22.72 13.83
N ALA A 16 40.00 23.91 14.43
CA ALA A 16 38.87 24.47 15.16
C ALA A 16 37.77 25.02 14.23
N PHE A 17 38.14 25.63 13.11
CA PHE A 17 37.16 26.19 12.14
C PHE A 17 36.57 25.16 11.18
N ALA A 18 37.15 23.96 11.06
CA ALA A 18 36.65 22.90 10.18
C ALA A 18 35.43 22.12 10.73
N GLN A 19 34.74 22.60 11.76
CA GLN A 19 33.71 21.85 12.49
C GLN A 19 32.26 22.24 12.18
N LYS A 20 32.00 23.32 11.42
CA LYS A 20 30.64 23.68 11.00
C LYS A 20 30.28 22.99 9.67
N GLY A 21 29.18 22.22 9.62
CA GLY A 21 28.63 21.63 8.39
C GLY A 21 29.08 20.20 8.02
N LYS A 22 29.46 19.35 8.98
CA LYS A 22 29.91 17.96 8.71
C LYS A 22 28.84 16.91 9.03
N ILE A 23 28.95 15.74 8.38
CA ILE A 23 28.27 14.51 8.82
C ILE A 23 28.79 14.16 10.22
N GLY A 24 27.91 14.09 11.21
CA GLY A 24 28.29 13.70 12.56
C GLY A 24 28.63 12.22 12.62
N VAL A 25 29.92 11.89 12.73
CA VAL A 25 30.37 10.53 13.06
C VAL A 25 30.97 10.61 14.46
N ASN A 26 30.24 10.10 15.46
CA ASN A 26 30.57 10.18 16.90
C ASN A 26 30.53 11.61 17.49
N ASN A 27 29.41 12.34 17.34
CA ASN A 27 29.28 13.78 17.60
C ASN A 27 28.29 14.07 18.78
N SER A 28 28.57 15.06 19.65
CA SER A 28 27.78 15.39 20.86
C SER A 28 26.67 16.46 20.70
N ASP A 29 26.52 17.10 19.52
CA ASP A 29 25.19 17.57 19.03
C ASP A 29 25.22 17.82 17.49
N PRO A 30 25.18 16.77 16.66
CA PRO A 30 25.07 16.86 15.20
C PRO A 30 23.63 17.11 14.71
N LYS A 31 23.46 17.98 13.70
CA LYS A 31 22.18 18.19 12.96
C LYS A 31 22.44 18.37 11.45
N ALA A 32 22.83 17.27 10.80
CA ALA A 32 23.52 17.15 9.49
C ALA A 32 22.99 17.92 8.25
N THR A 33 23.88 18.10 7.25
CA THR A 33 23.62 18.59 5.86
C THR A 33 24.45 17.79 4.82
N LEU A 34 24.20 16.49 4.70
CA LEU A 34 24.94 15.60 3.77
C LEU A 34 24.55 15.87 2.31
N ASP A 35 25.49 16.36 1.49
CA ASP A 35 25.37 16.42 0.03
C ASP A 35 26.26 15.34 -0.61
N ILE A 36 25.67 14.49 -1.46
CA ILE A 36 26.35 13.42 -2.19
C ILE A 36 26.10 13.65 -3.67
N GLN A 37 27.17 14.00 -4.41
CA GLN A 37 27.10 14.18 -5.85
C GLN A 37 27.65 12.96 -6.58
N VAL A 38 27.01 12.63 -7.70
CA VAL A 38 27.49 11.59 -8.63
C VAL A 38 28.76 12.07 -9.34
N LYS A 39 29.61 11.14 -9.77
CA LYS A 39 30.78 11.51 -10.56
C LYS A 39 30.35 11.70 -12.02
N ALA A 40 30.57 12.89 -12.58
CA ALA A 40 30.25 13.16 -13.99
C ALA A 40 30.92 12.14 -14.93
N GLY A 41 30.12 11.51 -15.81
CA GLY A 41 30.60 10.55 -16.81
C GLY A 41 30.82 9.12 -16.29
N ASN A 42 30.37 8.79 -15.07
CA ASN A 42 30.51 7.47 -14.48
C ASN A 42 29.28 6.59 -14.76
N THR A 43 29.47 5.42 -15.37
CA THR A 43 28.43 4.41 -15.59
C THR A 43 28.68 3.10 -14.84
N ASP A 44 29.85 2.96 -14.21
CA ASP A 44 30.40 1.64 -13.86
C ASP A 44 30.58 1.44 -12.34
N THR A 45 30.15 2.39 -11.50
CA THR A 45 30.21 2.25 -10.04
C THR A 45 28.84 2.41 -9.38
N ASN A 46 28.60 1.68 -8.30
CA ASN A 46 27.39 1.78 -7.48
C ASN A 46 27.38 3.09 -6.66
N GLU A 47 26.71 4.12 -7.18
CA GLU A 47 26.58 5.43 -6.53
C GLU A 47 25.40 5.44 -5.56
N GLY A 48 25.65 5.67 -4.26
CA GLY A 48 24.62 5.73 -3.23
C GLY A 48 25.13 5.44 -1.82
N ILE A 49 24.21 5.34 -0.85
CA ILE A 49 24.53 4.96 0.54
C ILE A 49 24.14 3.49 0.75
N LEU A 50 25.11 2.66 1.13
CA LEU A 50 24.84 1.30 1.58
C LEU A 50 24.56 1.28 3.08
N ILE A 51 23.32 1.00 3.41
CA ILE A 51 22.82 0.79 4.78
C ILE A 51 23.16 -0.64 5.24
N PRO A 52 23.34 -0.89 6.56
CA PRO A 52 23.54 -2.24 7.08
C PRO A 52 22.53 -3.26 6.56
N ARG A 53 23.05 -4.35 5.98
CA ARG A 53 22.26 -5.48 5.48
C ARG A 53 22.23 -6.58 6.53
N VAL A 54 21.05 -6.97 6.97
CA VAL A 54 20.85 -7.91 8.06
C VAL A 54 19.71 -8.87 7.72
N ASN A 55 19.69 -10.05 8.33
CA ASN A 55 18.52 -10.91 8.26
C ASN A 55 17.56 -10.64 9.42
N LYS A 56 16.30 -11.09 9.31
CA LYS A 56 15.26 -10.96 10.33
C LYS A 56 15.69 -11.58 11.65
N ALA A 57 16.42 -12.70 11.63
CA ALA A 57 16.93 -13.31 12.85
C ALA A 57 17.85 -12.37 13.65
N ARG A 58 18.77 -11.69 12.97
CA ARG A 58 19.68 -10.70 13.58
C ARG A 58 18.94 -9.48 14.08
N VAL A 59 17.93 -9.01 13.36
CA VAL A 59 17.07 -7.90 13.79
C VAL A 59 16.26 -8.27 15.04
N LYS A 60 15.69 -9.48 15.07
CA LYS A 60 14.95 -10.01 16.23
C LYS A 60 15.83 -10.16 17.48
N ALA A 61 17.09 -10.55 17.28
CA ALA A 61 18.06 -10.70 18.36
C ALA A 61 18.47 -9.36 19.02
N ILE A 62 18.15 -8.21 18.41
CA ILE A 62 18.34 -6.90 19.05
C ILE A 62 17.35 -6.79 20.21
N SER A 63 17.86 -6.74 21.44
CA SER A 63 17.08 -6.48 22.66
C SER A 63 16.17 -5.27 22.45
N SER A 64 14.93 -5.34 22.92
CA SER A 64 13.96 -4.24 22.83
C SER A 64 14.49 -2.94 23.42
N THR A 65 15.32 -3.01 24.47
CA THR A 65 15.96 -1.85 25.12
C THR A 65 17.05 -1.19 24.28
N ASN A 66 17.60 -1.89 23.28
CA ASN A 66 18.69 -1.42 22.44
C ASN A 66 18.21 -0.91 21.08
N ARG A 67 16.91 -0.98 20.81
CA ARG A 67 16.32 -0.50 19.56
C ARG A 67 16.11 1.02 19.65
N VAL A 68 16.58 1.74 18.64
CA VAL A 68 16.53 3.21 18.60
C VAL A 68 15.61 3.63 17.46
N GLU A 69 14.70 4.57 17.74
CA GLU A 69 13.81 5.19 16.76
C GLU A 69 14.56 5.61 15.49
N GLY A 70 13.99 5.34 14.32
CA GLY A 70 14.56 5.73 13.02
C GLY A 70 15.79 4.92 12.58
N THR A 71 16.21 3.89 13.33
CA THR A 71 17.29 2.99 12.89
C THR A 71 16.91 2.33 11.58
N LEU A 72 17.67 2.57 10.50
CA LEU A 72 17.41 2.04 9.17
C LEU A 72 18.28 0.81 8.87
N VAL A 73 17.66 -0.25 8.36
CA VAL A 73 18.33 -1.48 7.93
C VAL A 73 17.76 -1.98 6.60
N TYR A 74 18.55 -2.75 5.85
CA TYR A 74 18.06 -3.52 4.71
C TYR A 74 17.96 -5.00 5.10
N VAL A 75 16.74 -5.53 5.16
CA VAL A 75 16.45 -6.93 5.47
C VAL A 75 16.62 -7.78 4.21
N THR A 76 17.43 -8.84 4.30
CA THR A 76 17.82 -9.67 3.15
C THR A 76 16.95 -10.90 2.92
N ASP A 77 16.17 -11.33 3.91
CA ASP A 77 15.37 -12.56 3.82
C ASP A 77 14.31 -12.45 2.73
N ALA A 78 14.31 -13.38 1.77
CA ALA A 78 13.27 -13.47 0.76
C ALA A 78 11.95 -14.06 1.32
N VAL A 79 12.05 -14.83 2.42
CA VAL A 79 10.93 -15.59 2.98
C VAL A 79 9.96 -14.68 3.72
N GLN A 80 8.67 -14.89 3.48
CA GLN A 80 7.60 -14.22 4.20
C GLN A 80 7.41 -14.87 5.59
N ASP A 81 8.34 -14.65 6.50
CA ASP A 81 8.10 -14.92 7.92
C ASP A 81 7.05 -13.91 8.42
N SER A 82 5.87 -14.40 8.82
CA SER A 82 4.69 -13.64 9.24
C SER A 82 4.75 -13.24 10.72
N ASP A 83 5.93 -12.82 11.18
CA ASP A 83 6.10 -12.20 12.50
C ASP A 83 5.56 -10.77 12.47
N SER A 84 4.24 -10.66 12.56
CA SER A 84 3.54 -9.37 12.64
C SER A 84 3.78 -8.66 13.96
N ALA A 85 4.21 -9.36 15.01
CA ALA A 85 4.53 -8.75 16.30
C ALA A 85 5.81 -7.89 16.21
N THR A 86 6.80 -8.32 15.44
CA THR A 86 8.07 -7.58 15.29
C THR A 86 8.13 -6.74 14.01
N PHE A 87 7.40 -7.09 12.95
CA PHE A 87 7.49 -6.44 11.65
C PHE A 87 6.12 -6.02 11.10
N THR A 88 6.03 -4.91 10.36
CA THR A 88 4.81 -4.52 9.61
C THR A 88 4.73 -5.10 8.21
N GLY A 89 5.77 -5.80 7.75
CA GLY A 89 5.83 -6.37 6.40
C GLY A 89 6.62 -7.67 6.32
N THR A 90 6.53 -8.31 5.16
CA THR A 90 7.15 -9.60 4.87
C THR A 90 8.25 -9.47 3.82
N GLY A 91 9.26 -10.34 3.89
CA GLY A 91 10.32 -10.43 2.89
C GLY A 91 11.30 -9.25 2.84
N LYS A 92 12.16 -9.28 1.81
CA LYS A 92 13.28 -8.37 1.62
C LYS A 92 12.84 -6.92 1.45
N GLY A 93 13.69 -6.00 1.89
CA GLY A 93 13.49 -4.55 1.69
C GLY A 93 14.08 -3.72 2.81
N PHE A 94 13.87 -2.41 2.74
CA PHE A 94 14.27 -1.52 3.82
C PHE A 94 13.26 -1.52 4.97
N TYR A 95 13.76 -1.47 6.20
CA TYR A 95 12.96 -1.37 7.41
C TYR A 95 13.55 -0.30 8.31
N TYR A 96 12.71 0.48 8.97
CA TYR A 96 13.12 1.35 10.08
C TYR A 96 12.48 0.90 11.39
N TYR A 97 13.12 1.16 12.53
CA TYR A 97 12.51 0.90 13.82
C TYR A 97 11.61 2.06 14.25
N ASP A 98 10.34 1.75 14.52
CA ASP A 98 9.34 2.64 15.10
C ASP A 98 9.13 2.25 16.56
N ALA A 99 9.54 3.13 17.48
CA ALA A 99 9.45 2.97 18.91
C ALA A 99 8.02 3.16 19.43
N ALA A 100 7.14 3.89 18.71
CA ALA A 100 5.75 4.05 19.08
C ALA A 100 4.96 2.75 18.87
N THR A 101 5.21 2.06 17.75
CA THR A 101 4.60 0.74 17.49
C THR A 101 5.46 -0.44 17.98
N GLN A 102 6.67 -0.18 18.48
CA GLN A 102 7.69 -1.15 18.88
C GLN A 102 8.04 -2.18 17.78
N ARG A 103 7.95 -1.77 16.51
CA ARG A 103 8.06 -2.65 15.35
C ARG A 103 9.06 -2.13 14.34
N TRP A 104 9.62 -3.06 13.58
CA TRP A 104 10.35 -2.77 12.36
C TRP A 104 9.37 -2.57 11.22
N VAL A 105 9.24 -1.32 10.79
CA VAL A 105 8.29 -0.91 9.76
C VAL A 105 8.95 -1.07 8.39
N LYS A 106 8.36 -1.91 7.53
CA LYS A 106 8.84 -2.06 6.15
C LYS A 106 8.52 -0.81 5.35
N MET A 107 9.52 -0.24 4.69
CA MET A 107 9.34 0.89 3.78
C MET A 107 8.91 0.42 2.39
N GLY A 108 8.05 1.20 1.74
CA GLY A 108 7.57 0.90 0.39
C GLY A 108 6.69 -0.34 0.30
N SER A 109 6.21 -0.88 1.42
CA SER A 109 5.26 -2.00 1.46
C SER A 109 3.82 -1.55 1.67
N GLY A 110 3.52 -0.26 1.54
CA GLY A 110 2.14 0.18 1.41
C GLY A 110 1.57 -0.61 0.25
N ALA A 111 0.62 -1.52 0.53
CA ALA A 111 -0.16 -2.10 -0.53
C ALA A 111 -0.72 -0.91 -1.30
N ALA A 112 -0.31 -0.74 -2.56
CA ALA A 112 -1.00 0.20 -3.41
C ALA A 112 -2.46 -0.21 -3.30
N THR A 113 -3.32 0.66 -2.78
CA THR A 113 -4.75 0.48 -2.93
C THR A 113 -4.95 0.45 -4.43
N VAL A 114 -5.00 -0.75 -4.99
CA VAL A 114 -5.33 -0.93 -6.39
C VAL A 114 -6.76 -0.45 -6.46
N ILE A 115 -6.95 0.78 -6.93
CA ILE A 115 -8.26 1.22 -7.43
C ILE A 115 -8.50 0.29 -8.60
N LYS A 116 -9.19 -0.83 -8.36
CA LYS A 116 -9.56 -1.76 -9.41
C LYS A 116 -10.43 -0.94 -10.36
N LYS A 117 -10.02 -0.88 -11.63
CA LYS A 117 -10.86 -0.24 -12.64
C LYS A 117 -12.15 -1.05 -12.74
N PRO A 118 -13.33 -0.42 -12.84
CA PRO A 118 -14.58 -1.14 -13.00
C PRO A 118 -14.47 -2.09 -14.19
N VAL A 119 -14.62 -3.39 -13.95
CA VAL A 119 -14.63 -4.40 -15.02
C VAL A 119 -16.09 -4.57 -15.47
N PRO A 120 -16.45 -4.19 -16.71
CA PRO A 120 -17.78 -4.43 -17.23
C PRO A 120 -17.92 -5.89 -17.67
N ILE A 121 -19.05 -6.51 -17.30
CA ILE A 121 -19.48 -7.80 -17.85
C ILE A 121 -20.75 -7.58 -18.69
N ILE A 122 -20.79 -8.25 -19.85
CA ILE A 122 -21.98 -8.32 -20.70
C ILE A 122 -22.42 -9.78 -20.74
N THR A 123 -23.64 -10.08 -20.33
CA THR A 123 -24.15 -11.45 -20.22
C THR A 123 -25.52 -11.61 -20.90
N ASN A 124 -25.71 -12.71 -21.61
CA ASN A 124 -26.99 -13.08 -22.24
C ASN A 124 -27.74 -14.14 -21.41
N GLN A 125 -27.27 -14.45 -20.21
CA GLN A 125 -27.83 -15.52 -19.37
C GLN A 125 -29.13 -15.11 -18.69
N THR A 126 -30.03 -16.07 -18.49
CA THR A 126 -31.27 -15.90 -17.72
C THR A 126 -31.02 -15.91 -16.20
N SER A 127 -29.89 -16.43 -15.76
CA SER A 127 -29.41 -16.35 -14.38
C SER A 127 -27.90 -16.15 -14.42
N TYR A 128 -27.42 -15.03 -13.88
CA TYR A 128 -26.00 -14.72 -13.77
C TYR A 128 -25.63 -14.51 -12.31
N VAL A 129 -24.59 -15.22 -11.85
CA VAL A 129 -24.03 -15.07 -10.50
C VAL A 129 -22.76 -14.25 -10.61
N VAL A 130 -22.68 -13.17 -9.85
CA VAL A 130 -21.52 -12.28 -9.85
C VAL A 130 -20.35 -12.96 -9.14
N SER A 131 -19.17 -12.98 -9.75
CA SER A 131 -17.99 -13.68 -9.23
C SER A 131 -16.71 -12.87 -9.44
N GLY A 132 -16.08 -12.44 -8.35
CA GLY A 132 -14.83 -11.69 -8.42
C GLY A 132 -15.08 -10.18 -8.40
N ASP A 133 -14.47 -9.44 -9.32
CA ASP A 133 -14.31 -7.99 -9.27
C ASP A 133 -15.25 -7.22 -10.21
N GLU A 134 -16.37 -7.82 -10.67
CA GLU A 134 -17.30 -7.08 -11.52
C GLU A 134 -17.89 -5.88 -10.75
N GLU A 135 -18.06 -4.76 -11.42
CA GLU A 135 -18.72 -3.57 -10.84
C GLU A 135 -19.84 -3.07 -11.74
N ILE A 136 -19.72 -3.32 -13.05
CA ILE A 136 -20.72 -2.95 -14.05
C ILE A 136 -21.24 -4.23 -14.70
N ILE A 137 -22.56 -4.45 -14.62
CA ILE A 137 -23.22 -5.64 -15.17
C ILE A 137 -24.25 -5.17 -16.19
N ILE A 138 -24.11 -5.63 -17.43
CA ILE A 138 -25.05 -5.34 -18.52
C ILE A 138 -25.66 -6.66 -18.98
N THR A 139 -26.97 -6.81 -18.82
CA THR A 139 -27.67 -8.00 -19.29
C THR A 139 -28.21 -7.79 -20.70
N LYS A 140 -28.22 -8.85 -21.50
CA LYS A 140 -28.70 -8.90 -22.88
C LYS A 140 -29.50 -10.19 -23.12
N ALA A 141 -30.21 -10.66 -22.08
CA ALA A 141 -31.02 -11.87 -22.16
C ALA A 141 -32.23 -11.67 -23.10
N GLY A 142 -32.73 -12.77 -23.67
CA GLY A 142 -33.93 -12.76 -24.53
C GLY A 142 -35.26 -12.82 -23.78
N SER A 143 -35.23 -12.88 -22.46
CA SER A 143 -36.39 -13.07 -21.58
C SER A 143 -36.12 -12.47 -20.19
N THR A 144 -37.03 -12.67 -19.24
CA THR A 144 -36.82 -12.30 -17.83
C THR A 144 -35.58 -13.01 -17.29
N ASN A 145 -34.74 -12.28 -16.56
CA ASN A 145 -33.49 -12.80 -16.05
C ASN A 145 -33.18 -12.31 -14.63
N THR A 146 -32.16 -12.90 -14.03
CA THR A 146 -31.71 -12.58 -12.68
C THR A 146 -30.20 -12.33 -12.63
N VAL A 147 -29.81 -11.42 -11.75
CA VAL A 147 -28.41 -11.20 -11.36
C VAL A 147 -28.32 -11.43 -9.86
N LYS A 148 -27.56 -12.44 -9.46
CA LYS A 148 -27.34 -12.79 -8.05
C LYS A 148 -26.03 -12.17 -7.57
N LEU A 149 -26.14 -11.22 -6.64
CA LEU A 149 -25.02 -10.58 -5.95
C LEU A 149 -24.45 -11.49 -4.86
N PRO A 150 -23.14 -11.40 -4.56
CA PRO A 150 -22.53 -12.15 -3.46
C PRO A 150 -23.11 -11.71 -2.10
N ASP A 151 -22.77 -12.42 -1.04
CA ASP A 151 -23.12 -12.03 0.32
C ASP A 151 -22.63 -10.60 0.65
N ALA A 152 -23.54 -9.74 1.13
CA ALA A 152 -23.26 -8.35 1.45
C ALA A 152 -22.28 -8.21 2.62
N VAL A 153 -22.32 -9.11 3.61
CA VAL A 153 -21.46 -9.06 4.80
C VAL A 153 -19.98 -9.14 4.40
N SER A 154 -19.67 -10.06 3.49
CA SER A 154 -18.31 -10.25 2.97
C SER A 154 -17.88 -9.18 1.95
N ASN A 155 -18.78 -8.29 1.55
CA ASN A 155 -18.57 -7.28 0.49
C ASN A 155 -18.93 -5.85 0.96
N SER A 156 -18.74 -5.53 2.24
CA SER A 156 -19.07 -4.21 2.81
C SER A 156 -18.48 -3.05 2.00
N GLY A 157 -19.31 -2.06 1.68
CA GLY A 157 -18.93 -0.87 0.91
C GLY A 157 -18.80 -1.06 -0.60
N ARG A 158 -18.95 -2.28 -1.11
CA ARG A 158 -18.91 -2.56 -2.55
C ARG A 158 -20.14 -1.97 -3.25
N VAL A 159 -19.95 -1.48 -4.47
CA VAL A 159 -20.99 -0.89 -5.32
C VAL A 159 -21.11 -1.64 -6.63
N PHE A 160 -22.33 -1.89 -7.08
CA PHE A 160 -22.64 -2.41 -8.40
C PHE A 160 -23.51 -1.44 -9.20
N TYR A 161 -23.21 -1.31 -10.49
CA TYR A 161 -24.02 -0.65 -11.50
C TYR A 161 -24.59 -1.73 -12.43
N ILE A 162 -25.90 -1.91 -12.42
CA ILE A 162 -26.56 -3.02 -13.11
C ILE A 162 -27.55 -2.45 -14.11
N SER A 163 -27.40 -2.80 -15.38
CA SER A 163 -28.24 -2.32 -16.47
C SER A 163 -28.92 -3.47 -17.19
N ASN A 164 -30.24 -3.37 -17.34
CA ASN A 164 -31.03 -4.31 -18.12
C ASN A 164 -31.09 -3.85 -19.58
N MET A 165 -30.23 -4.41 -20.43
CA MET A 165 -30.21 -4.18 -21.87
C MET A 165 -30.67 -5.43 -22.65
N ASN A 166 -31.61 -6.19 -22.06
CA ASN A 166 -32.18 -7.39 -22.65
C ASN A 166 -32.67 -7.13 -24.08
N SER A 167 -32.52 -8.11 -24.96
CA SER A 167 -32.90 -7.98 -26.37
C SER A 167 -34.42 -7.95 -26.56
N THR A 168 -35.17 -8.51 -25.61
CA THR A 168 -36.63 -8.50 -25.55
C THR A 168 -37.11 -7.67 -24.35
N ALA A 169 -38.31 -7.10 -24.42
CA ALA A 169 -38.94 -6.41 -23.30
C ALA A 169 -39.17 -7.37 -22.13
N SER A 170 -38.30 -7.30 -21.13
CA SER A 170 -38.37 -8.15 -19.94
C SER A 170 -37.77 -7.46 -18.72
N THR A 171 -38.08 -8.00 -17.55
CA THR A 171 -37.57 -7.52 -16.25
C THR A 171 -36.31 -8.29 -15.87
N LEU A 172 -35.31 -7.57 -15.38
CA LEU A 172 -34.18 -8.11 -14.65
C LEU A 172 -34.46 -7.97 -13.16
N THR A 173 -34.28 -9.03 -12.38
CA THR A 173 -34.39 -8.98 -10.92
C THR A 173 -33.04 -9.21 -10.27
N ILE A 174 -32.67 -8.30 -9.37
CA ILE A 174 -31.48 -8.45 -8.53
C ILE A 174 -31.82 -9.36 -7.34
N THR A 175 -30.98 -10.34 -7.08
CA THR A 175 -31.07 -11.24 -5.92
C THR A 175 -29.74 -11.30 -5.20
N SER A 176 -29.69 -11.85 -3.99
CA SER A 176 -28.46 -12.12 -3.26
C SER A 176 -28.67 -13.27 -2.28
N ASP A 177 -27.58 -13.87 -1.79
CA ASP A 177 -27.59 -14.74 -0.61
C ASP A 177 -27.92 -13.97 0.68
N SER A 178 -27.68 -12.66 0.67
CA SER A 178 -28.15 -11.71 1.68
C SER A 178 -29.43 -11.00 1.22
N ASN A 179 -30.07 -10.22 2.10
CA ASN A 179 -31.26 -9.46 1.72
C ASN A 179 -30.92 -8.36 0.69
N VAL A 180 -31.92 -7.98 -0.13
CA VAL A 180 -31.84 -6.83 -1.04
C VAL A 180 -32.98 -5.88 -0.71
N ILE A 181 -32.67 -4.73 -0.13
CA ILE A 181 -33.64 -3.69 0.23
C ILE A 181 -33.85 -2.70 -0.92
N GLY A 182 -35.11 -2.29 -1.11
CA GLY A 182 -35.56 -1.39 -2.16
C GLY A 182 -36.28 -2.15 -3.27
N THR A 183 -36.34 -1.58 -4.47
CA THR A 183 -36.94 -2.24 -5.64
C THR A 183 -35.87 -2.98 -6.44
N PRO A 184 -35.77 -4.33 -6.36
CA PRO A 184 -34.73 -5.09 -7.06
C PRO A 184 -35.01 -5.28 -8.56
N ALA A 185 -36.23 -4.93 -9.01
CA ALA A 185 -36.63 -5.06 -10.41
C ALA A 185 -36.09 -3.89 -11.26
N ILE A 186 -35.50 -4.23 -12.40
CA ILE A 186 -35.02 -3.30 -13.42
C ILE A 186 -35.75 -3.62 -14.73
N LEU A 187 -36.56 -2.68 -15.21
CA LEU A 187 -37.20 -2.78 -16.53
C LEU A 187 -36.17 -2.64 -17.66
N GLN A 188 -36.49 -3.18 -18.84
CA GLN A 188 -35.65 -3.05 -20.02
C GLN A 188 -35.24 -1.60 -20.29
N LYS A 189 -33.99 -1.39 -20.71
CA LYS A 189 -33.34 -0.10 -20.99
C LYS A 189 -33.19 0.82 -19.77
N ARG A 190 -33.22 0.27 -18.56
CA ARG A 190 -32.96 0.99 -17.31
C ARG A 190 -31.80 0.35 -16.54
N GLY A 191 -31.29 1.06 -15.55
CA GLY A 191 -30.26 0.53 -14.66
C GLY A 191 -30.44 1.01 -13.22
N LYS A 192 -29.83 0.29 -12.30
CA LYS A 192 -29.80 0.61 -10.87
C LYS A 192 -28.39 0.50 -10.31
N THR A 193 -28.17 1.25 -9.24
CA THR A 193 -26.97 1.20 -8.41
C THR A 193 -27.35 0.57 -7.09
N VAL A 194 -26.53 -0.39 -6.66
CA VAL A 194 -26.73 -1.11 -5.40
C VAL A 194 -25.44 -1.08 -4.61
N VAL A 195 -25.53 -0.84 -3.31
CA VAL A 195 -24.38 -0.77 -2.40
C VAL A 195 -24.57 -1.72 -1.23
N SER A 196 -23.49 -2.38 -0.80
CA SER A 196 -23.51 -3.15 0.44
C SER A 196 -23.28 -2.23 1.64
N ASN A 197 -24.17 -2.30 2.63
CA ASN A 197 -23.98 -1.65 3.94
C ASN A 197 -23.24 -2.53 4.96
N GLY A 198 -22.74 -3.71 4.54
CA GLY A 198 -22.09 -4.71 5.40
C GLY A 198 -23.04 -5.69 6.08
N ILE A 199 -24.35 -5.62 5.79
CA ILE A 199 -25.37 -6.56 6.27
C ILE A 199 -26.22 -7.05 5.08
N GLU A 200 -26.62 -6.12 4.21
CA GLU A 200 -27.49 -6.37 3.07
C GLU A 200 -27.16 -5.43 1.90
N TRP A 201 -27.76 -5.71 0.75
CA TRP A 201 -27.67 -4.86 -0.43
C TRP A 201 -28.76 -3.81 -0.43
N VAL A 202 -28.39 -2.55 -0.58
CA VAL A 202 -29.32 -1.42 -0.62
C VAL A 202 -29.37 -0.85 -2.03
N VAL A 203 -30.56 -0.85 -2.64
CA VAL A 203 -30.81 -0.17 -3.91
C VAL A 203 -30.89 1.33 -3.65
N ILE A 204 -29.93 2.09 -4.18
CA ILE A 204 -29.79 3.53 -3.92
C ILE A 204 -30.19 4.41 -5.11
N SER A 205 -30.43 3.82 -6.28
CA SER A 205 -31.04 4.54 -7.40
C SER A 205 -32.37 3.93 -7.83
N TYR A 206 -33.31 4.82 -8.07
CA TYR A 206 -34.67 4.51 -8.47
C TYR A 206 -34.89 4.96 -9.91
N ASN A 207 -35.70 4.17 -10.61
CA ASN A 207 -35.95 4.29 -12.04
C ASN A 207 -36.91 5.43 -12.36
#